data_AF-A0A368KP08-F1
#
_entry.id   AF-A0A368KP08-F1
#
_cell.length_a   1.000
_cell.length_b   1.000
_cell.length_c   1.000
_cell.angle_alpha   90.00
_cell.angle_beta   90.00
_cell.angle_gamma   90.00
#
_symmetry.space_group_name_H-M   'P 1'
#
loop_
_entity.id
_entity.type
_entity.pdbx_description
1 polymer ?
#
loop_
_entity_poly.entity_id
_entity_poly.type
_entity_poly.pdbx_seq_one_letter_code
_entity_poly.pdbx_strand_id
1 'polypeptide(L)'
;MSVTPAPQQEPITDSPWFWLYLFATTALILLVVFRSKLDIRQADIERQHQAREYMSQTLEDPAATTGEVPVAAVSTPDNTLIGWNYIYVVLGVLVSVGWVRLWYVRFHQPIQPPPEADQRQRQDT
;
A
#
# COMPACT_ATOMS: atom_id res chain seq x y z
N MET A 1 -31.28 42.85 2.02
CA MET A 1 -31.37 41.42 1.65
C MET A 1 -30.00 40.80 1.90
N SER A 2 -29.80 40.14 3.04
CA SER A 2 -28.55 39.45 3.36
C SER A 2 -28.58 38.06 2.73
N VAL A 3 -27.76 37.86 1.70
CA VAL A 3 -27.54 36.54 1.11
C VAL A 3 -26.59 35.80 2.05
N THR A 4 -27.12 34.93 2.91
CA THR A 4 -26.28 34.01 3.69
C THR A 4 -25.60 33.05 2.71
N PRO A 5 -24.27 33.08 2.55
CA PRO A 5 -23.60 32.14 1.67
C PRO A 5 -23.84 30.72 2.23
N ALA A 6 -24.30 29.82 1.36
CA ALA A 6 -24.46 28.41 1.73
C ALA A 6 -23.11 27.87 2.24
N PRO A 7 -23.10 26.99 3.26
CA PRO A 7 -21.86 26.43 3.78
C PRO A 7 -21.12 25.74 2.64
N GLN A 8 -19.97 26.30 2.25
CA GLN A 8 -19.11 25.72 1.23
C GLN A 8 -18.48 24.47 1.82
N GLN A 9 -18.92 23.31 1.34
CA GLN A 9 -18.34 22.03 1.72
C GLN A 9 -16.96 21.95 1.09
N GLU A 10 -15.92 21.76 1.90
CA GLU A 10 -14.54 21.67 1.41
C GLU A 10 -14.44 20.56 0.34
N PRO A 11 -13.79 20.84 -0.81
CA PRO A 11 -13.54 19.85 -1.85
C PRO A 11 -12.78 18.64 -1.29
N ILE A 12 -13.19 17.43 -1.69
CA ILE A 12 -12.52 16.19 -1.25
C ILE A 12 -11.04 16.13 -1.63
N THR A 13 -10.66 16.86 -2.68
CA THR A 13 -9.30 16.96 -3.22
C THR A 13 -8.35 17.72 -2.32
N ASP A 14 -8.85 18.50 -1.35
CA ASP A 14 -8.02 19.27 -0.41
C ASP A 14 -7.53 18.41 0.77
N SER A 15 -8.07 17.20 0.93
CA SER A 15 -7.63 16.26 1.97
C SER A 15 -6.38 15.48 1.52
N PRO A 16 -5.25 15.54 2.23
CA PRO A 16 -4.07 14.74 1.89
C PRO A 16 -4.33 13.22 1.94
N TRP A 17 -5.35 12.79 2.67
CA TRP A 17 -5.73 11.38 2.81
C TRP A 17 -6.50 10.85 1.61
N PHE A 18 -7.20 11.74 0.89
CA PHE A 18 -7.79 11.39 -0.41
C PHE A 18 -6.68 11.02 -1.40
N TRP A 19 -5.61 11.81 -1.47
CA TRP A 19 -4.47 11.54 -2.34
C TRP A 19 -3.71 10.28 -1.94
N LEU A 20 -3.49 10.05 -0.64
CA LEU A 20 -2.87 8.82 -0.16
C LEU A 20 -3.68 7.59 -0.59
N TYR A 21 -5.00 7.62 -0.43
CA TYR A 21 -5.89 6.55 -0.88
C TYR A 21 -5.83 6.38 -2.41
N LEU A 22 -5.94 7.45 -3.19
CA LEU A 22 -5.93 7.42 -4.65
C LEU A 22 -4.63 6.82 -5.21
N PHE A 23 -3.48 7.31 -4.73
CA PHE A 23 -2.18 6.82 -5.19
C PHE A 23 -1.92 5.39 -4.73
N ALA A 24 -2.24 5.03 -3.49
CA ALA A 24 -2.07 3.65 -3.02
C ALA A 24 -2.95 2.67 -3.80
N THR A 25 -4.20 3.04 -4.09
CA THR A 25 -5.12 2.22 -4.90
C THR A 25 -4.63 2.08 -6.33
N THR A 26 -4.16 3.17 -6.94
CA THR A 26 -3.61 3.15 -8.30
C THR A 26 -2.34 2.29 -8.37
N ALA A 27 -1.43 2.44 -7.41
CA ALA A 27 -0.22 1.62 -7.31
C ALA A 27 -0.56 0.13 -7.12
N LEU A 28 -1.56 -0.19 -6.30
CA LEU A 28 -2.03 -1.55 -6.09
C LEU A 28 -2.60 -2.15 -7.39
N ILE A 29 -3.42 -1.40 -8.13
CA ILE A 29 -3.96 -1.84 -9.42
C ILE A 29 -2.83 -2.09 -10.42
N LEU A 30 -1.90 -1.15 -10.56
CA LEU A 30 -0.77 -1.30 -11.46
C LEU A 30 0.07 -2.53 -11.08
N LEU A 31 0.33 -2.73 -9.79
CA LEU A 31 1.08 -3.88 -9.32
C LEU A 31 0.39 -5.21 -9.69
N VAL A 32 -0.93 -5.30 -9.54
CA VAL A 32 -1.71 -6.49 -9.94
C VAL A 32 -1.63 -6.71 -11.46
N VAL A 33 -1.83 -5.65 -12.26
CA VAL A 33 -1.81 -5.73 -13.73
C VAL A 33 -0.44 -6.12 -14.27
N PHE A 34 0.63 -5.56 -13.69
CA PHE A 34 2.00 -5.78 -14.15
C PHE A 34 2.70 -6.98 -13.49
N ARG A 35 2.05 -7.68 -12.55
CA ARG A 35 2.62 -8.82 -11.82
C ARG A 35 3.29 -9.84 -12.73
N SER A 36 2.56 -10.34 -13.75
CA SER A 36 3.07 -11.39 -14.65
C SER A 36 4.34 -10.99 -15.41
N LYS A 37 4.50 -9.69 -15.71
CA LYS A 37 5.69 -9.18 -16.41
C LYS A 37 6.89 -9.03 -15.47
N LEU A 38 6.63 -8.76 -14.19
CA LEU A 38 7.66 -8.55 -13.19
C LEU A 38 8.22 -9.88 -12.65
N ASP A 39 7.35 -10.89 -12.50
CA ASP A 39 7.74 -12.24 -12.04
C ASP A 39 8.77 -12.89 -12.98
N ILE A 40 8.59 -12.74 -14.30
CA ILE A 40 9.52 -13.27 -15.31
C ILE A 40 10.92 -12.67 -15.14
N ARG A 41 10.99 -11.36 -14.84
CA ARG A 41 12.27 -10.65 -14.71
C ARG A 41 13.00 -10.97 -13.41
N GLN A 42 12.27 -11.07 -12.29
CA GLN A 42 12.88 -11.47 -11.02
C GLN A 42 13.42 -12.90 -11.08
N ALA A 43 12.69 -13.82 -11.71
CA ALA A 43 13.14 -15.20 -11.86
C ALA A 43 14.44 -15.31 -12.68
N ASP A 44 14.59 -14.51 -13.74
CA ASP A 44 15.81 -14.53 -14.55
C ASP A 44 17.02 -13.94 -13.80
N ILE A 45 16.81 -12.85 -13.04
CA ILE A 45 17.85 -12.24 -12.20
C ILE A 45 18.30 -13.22 -11.11
N GLU A 46 17.37 -13.82 -10.36
CA GLU A 46 17.71 -14.74 -9.28
C GLU A 46 18.41 -16.01 -9.80
N ARG A 47 18.02 -16.55 -10.96
CA ARG A 47 18.73 -17.67 -11.60
C ARG A 47 20.17 -17.31 -11.95
N GLN A 48 20.42 -16.12 -12.51
CA GLN A 48 21.78 -15.69 -12.86
C GLN A 48 22.65 -15.49 -11.61
N HIS A 49 22.08 -15.00 -10.52
CA HIS A 49 22.78 -14.90 -9.24
C HIS A 49 23.10 -16.28 -8.66
N GLN A 50 22.13 -17.19 -8.61
CA GLN A 50 22.36 -18.56 -8.14
C GLN A 50 23.44 -19.28 -8.96
N ALA A 51 23.43 -19.14 -10.30
CA ALA A 51 24.44 -19.75 -11.16
C ALA A 51 25.87 -19.25 -10.84
N ARG A 52 26.03 -17.97 -10.47
CA ARG A 52 27.33 -17.42 -10.07
C ARG A 52 27.79 -17.94 -8.70
N GLU A 53 26.87 -18.04 -7.74
CA GLU A 53 27.12 -18.63 -6.42
C GLU A 53 27.58 -20.09 -6.55
N TYR A 54 26.95 -20.89 -7.42
CA TYR A 54 27.38 -22.26 -7.67
C TYR A 54 28.79 -22.33 -8.29
N MET A 55 29.11 -21.43 -9.22
CA MET A 55 30.45 -21.39 -9.82
C MET A 55 31.53 -20.99 -8.80
N SER A 56 31.27 -20.00 -7.94
CA SER A 56 32.21 -19.62 -6.88
C SER A 56 32.40 -20.74 -5.86
N GLN A 57 31.32 -21.40 -5.44
CA GLN A 57 31.39 -22.54 -4.51
C GLN A 57 32.17 -23.73 -5.12
N THR A 58 31.98 -24.00 -6.42
CA THR A 58 32.72 -25.08 -7.13
C THR A 58 34.20 -24.77 -7.27
N LEU A 59 34.58 -23.49 -7.42
CA LEU A 59 35.98 -23.06 -7.49
C LEU A 59 36.67 -23.09 -6.12
N GLU A 60 35.93 -22.81 -5.04
CA GLU A 60 36.44 -22.74 -3.68
C GLU A 60 36.59 -24.12 -3.02
N ASP A 61 35.70 -25.07 -3.32
CA ASP A 61 35.80 -26.46 -2.86
C ASP A 61 35.38 -27.48 -3.94
N PRO A 62 36.33 -27.98 -4.77
CA PRO A 62 36.03 -28.94 -5.81
C PRO A 62 35.55 -30.30 -5.27
N ALA A 63 35.81 -30.63 -3.99
CA ALA A 63 35.38 -31.89 -3.37
C ALA A 63 33.93 -31.84 -2.85
N ALA A 64 33.36 -30.65 -2.62
CA ALA A 64 31.97 -30.48 -2.19
C ALA A 64 30.94 -30.87 -3.27
N THR A 65 31.35 -31.02 -4.53
CA THR A 65 30.46 -31.40 -5.65
C THR A 65 29.99 -32.86 -5.61
N THR A 66 30.59 -33.72 -4.79
CA THR A 66 30.26 -35.16 -4.72
C THR A 66 29.30 -35.51 -3.56
N GLY A 67 29.16 -34.61 -2.58
CA GLY A 67 28.31 -34.80 -1.41
C GLY A 67 27.11 -33.89 -1.45
N GLU A 68 25.98 -34.42 -1.92
CA GLU A 68 24.63 -33.94 -1.61
C GLU A 68 24.47 -32.41 -1.67
N VAL A 69 24.35 -31.89 -2.91
CA VAL A 69 24.00 -30.49 -3.16
C VAL A 69 22.76 -30.18 -2.32
N PRO A 70 22.85 -29.34 -1.27
CA PRO A 70 21.64 -28.90 -0.59
C PRO A 70 20.87 -28.19 -1.67
N VAL A 71 19.68 -28.74 -1.98
CA VAL A 71 18.77 -28.22 -3.00
C VAL A 71 18.26 -26.88 -2.47
N ALA A 72 19.13 -25.87 -2.43
CA ALA A 72 18.78 -24.51 -2.13
C ALA A 72 17.78 -24.15 -3.20
N ALA A 73 16.52 -24.09 -2.77
CA ALA A 73 15.35 -24.07 -3.63
C ALA A 73 15.57 -23.10 -4.77
N VAL A 74 15.71 -23.65 -5.98
CA VAL A 74 15.92 -22.86 -7.19
C VAL A 74 14.83 -21.80 -7.24
N SER A 75 15.23 -20.53 -7.38
CA SER A 75 14.29 -19.43 -7.44
C SER A 75 13.41 -19.60 -8.68
N THR A 76 12.16 -19.97 -8.47
CA THR A 76 11.13 -20.05 -9.51
C THR A 76 10.32 -18.75 -9.48
N PRO A 77 9.61 -18.39 -10.57
CA PRO A 77 8.72 -17.23 -10.57
C PRO A 77 7.72 -17.19 -9.41
N ASP A 78 7.39 -18.35 -8.85
CA ASP A 78 6.49 -18.51 -7.70
C ASP A 78 7.22 -18.54 -6.34
N ASN A 79 8.55 -18.55 -6.31
CA ASN A 79 9.37 -18.68 -5.10
C ASN A 79 10.58 -17.73 -5.12
N THR A 80 10.31 -16.43 -5.28
CA THR A 80 11.31 -15.37 -5.13
C THR A 80 11.57 -15.06 -3.66
N LEU A 81 12.85 -14.86 -3.32
CA LEU A 81 13.33 -14.67 -1.93
C LEU A 81 12.76 -13.39 -1.29
N ILE A 82 12.43 -12.38 -2.10
CA ILE A 82 11.69 -11.18 -1.71
C ILE A 82 10.40 -11.15 -2.52
N GLY A 83 9.39 -11.89 -2.03
CA GLY A 83 8.11 -11.99 -2.70
C GLY A 83 7.33 -10.67 -2.71
N TRP A 84 6.56 -10.45 -3.77
CA TRP A 84 5.65 -9.29 -3.93
C TRP A 84 4.63 -9.14 -2.79
N ASN A 85 4.45 -10.18 -1.98
CA ASN A 85 3.54 -10.20 -0.83
C ASN A 85 3.76 -9.00 0.11
N TYR A 86 5.00 -8.61 0.37
CA TYR A 86 5.29 -7.48 1.26
C TYR A 86 4.76 -6.15 0.71
N ILE A 87 4.90 -5.91 -0.59
CA ILE A 87 4.42 -4.66 -1.20
C ILE A 87 2.89 -4.63 -1.28
N TYR A 88 2.24 -5.79 -1.46
CA TYR A 88 0.78 -5.91 -1.33
C TYR A 88 0.30 -5.56 0.08
N VAL A 89 0.99 -6.05 1.12
CA VAL A 89 0.66 -5.74 2.52
C VAL A 89 0.80 -4.24 2.78
N VAL A 90 1.93 -3.64 2.40
CA VAL A 90 2.17 -2.20 2.63
C VAL A 90 1.15 -1.35 1.88
N LEU A 91 0.90 -1.62 0.60
CA LEU A 91 -0.10 -0.89 -0.18
C LEU A 91 -1.52 -1.09 0.38
N GLY A 92 -1.87 -2.32 0.79
CA GLY A 92 -3.15 -2.62 1.45
C GLY A 92 -3.34 -1.85 2.75
N VAL A 93 -2.29 -1.73 3.57
CA VAL A 93 -2.31 -0.91 4.79
C VAL A 93 -2.52 0.56 4.44
N LEU A 94 -1.79 1.11 3.46
CA LEU A 94 -1.95 2.51 3.04
C LEU A 94 -3.37 2.79 2.52
N VAL A 95 -3.92 1.92 1.68
CA VAL A 95 -5.31 2.01 1.20
C VAL A 95 -6.28 2.00 2.38
N SER A 96 -6.11 1.07 3.32
CA SER A 96 -6.98 0.94 4.50
C SER A 96 -6.94 2.18 5.39
N VAL A 97 -5.74 2.71 5.68
CA VAL A 97 -5.56 3.92 6.48
C VAL A 97 -6.17 5.14 5.79
N GLY A 98 -5.91 5.31 4.49
CA GLY A 98 -6.48 6.39 3.69
C GLY A 98 -8.00 6.35 3.67
N TRP A 99 -8.57 5.17 3.46
CA TRP A 99 -10.02 4.94 3.46
C TRP A 99 -10.65 5.24 4.83
N VAL A 100 -10.11 4.66 5.91
CA VAL A 100 -10.64 4.82 7.28
C VAL A 100 -10.60 6.29 7.70
N ARG A 101 -9.51 7.00 7.42
CA ARG A 101 -9.38 8.43 7.78
C ARG A 101 -10.35 9.29 6.97
N LEU A 102 -10.47 9.04 5.66
CA LEU A 102 -11.41 9.75 4.79
C LEU A 102 -12.85 9.54 5.27
N TRP A 103 -13.22 8.30 5.58
CA TRP A 103 -14.53 7.95 6.11
C TRP A 103 -14.80 8.64 7.45
N TYR A 104 -13.83 8.62 8.37
CA TYR A 104 -13.96 9.28 9.67
C TYR A 104 -14.20 10.79 9.54
N VAL A 105 -13.39 11.49 8.75
CA VAL A 105 -13.52 12.95 8.54
C VAL A 105 -14.87 13.32 7.91
N ARG A 106 -15.39 12.46 7.04
CA ARG A 106 -16.59 12.79 6.28
C ARG A 106 -17.89 12.47 7.01
N PHE A 107 -17.91 11.40 7.80
CA PHE A 107 -19.13 10.88 8.43
C PHE A 107 -19.23 11.19 9.94
N HIS A 108 -18.14 11.60 10.61
CA HIS A 108 -18.18 12.07 12.01
C HIS A 108 -18.35 13.58 12.16
N GLN A 109 -19.12 14.25 11.29
CA GLN A 109 -19.53 15.62 11.61
C GLN A 109 -20.54 15.55 12.78
N PRO A 110 -20.22 16.10 13.96
CA PRO A 110 -21.16 16.14 15.06
C PRO A 110 -22.39 16.90 14.59
N ILE A 111 -23.57 16.35 14.87
CA ILE A 111 -24.84 17.08 14.77
C ILE A 111 -24.63 18.37 15.57
N GLN A 112 -24.41 19.50 14.89
CA GLN A 112 -24.36 20.77 15.57
C GLN A 112 -25.75 20.96 16.20
N PRO A 113 -25.85 21.06 17.54
CA PRO A 113 -27.14 21.35 18.15
C PRO A 113 -27.65 22.67 17.56
N PRO A 114 -28.95 22.77 17.23
CA PRO A 114 -29.49 23.93 16.56
C PRO A 114 -29.14 25.22 17.32
N PRO A 115 -28.74 26.31 16.64
CA PRO A 115 -28.31 27.56 17.25
C PRO A 115 -29.38 28.23 18.13
N GLU A 116 -30.63 27.74 18.10
CA GLU A 116 -31.72 28.21 18.95
C GLU A 116 -31.58 27.86 20.43
N ALA A 117 -30.82 26.81 20.79
CA ALA A 117 -30.68 26.39 22.18
C ALA A 117 -29.91 27.43 23.02
N ASP A 118 -28.95 28.13 22.42
CA ASP A 118 -28.10 29.11 23.08
C ASP A 118 -28.76 30.51 23.15
N GLN A 119 -29.71 30.80 22.24
CA GLN A 119 -30.41 32.08 22.22
C GLN A 119 -31.53 32.19 23.25
N ARG A 120 -32.26 31.09 23.50
CA ARG A 120 -33.30 31.08 24.55
C ARG A 120 -32.72 31.28 25.95
N GLN A 121 -31.51 30.77 26.19
CA GLN A 121 -30.86 30.84 27.50
C GLN A 121 -30.31 32.24 27.84
N ARG A 122 -30.06 33.10 26.85
CA ARG A 122 -29.64 34.50 27.08
C ARG A 122 -30.81 35.48 27.25
N GLN A 123 -32.02 35.09 26.89
CA GLN A 123 -33.19 35.96 26.94
C GLN A 123 -33.89 35.94 28.30
N ASP A 124 -33.59 34.95 29.14
CA ASP A 124 -34.20 34.71 30.46
C ASP A 124 -33.34 35.19 31.66
N THR A 125 -32.28 35.98 31.42
CA THR A 125 -31.43 36.66 32.44
C THR A 125 -31.41 38.15 32.21
#